data_AF-A0A2I2FC10-F1
#
_entry.id   AF-A0A2I2FC10-F1
#
_cell.length_a   1.000
_cell.length_b   1.000
_cell.length_c   1.000
_cell.angle_alpha   90.00
_cell.angle_beta   90.00
_cell.angle_gamma   90.00
#
_symmetry.space_group_name_H-M   'P 1'
#
loop_
_entity.id
_entity.type
_entity.pdbx_description
1 polymer ?
#
loop_
_entity_poly.entity_id
_entity_poly.type
_entity_poly.pdbx_seq_one_letter_code
_entity_poly.pdbx_strand_id
1 'polypeptide(L)'
;MQSWLLKFGAIAALAQTISGAHIYVKTTNPPANRYVSHCTVIIDDDLFGCSGSSKPFSEGCGGNRGVSSQKICGDGEVEVNWHSGELVFTAPSGQHANCTLSTSRSGGECDTEDPDKYPPVHFKNAASGPVNVNNLLYGMGSVAAGLLL
;
A
#
# COMPACT_ATOMS: atom_id res chain seq x y z
N MET A 1 16.89 35.24 41.12
CA MET A 1 17.99 34.42 40.59
C MET A 1 17.37 33.17 39.99
N GLN A 2 17.52 33.02 38.67
CA GLN A 2 17.04 31.88 37.88
C GLN A 2 17.85 30.63 38.26
N SER A 3 17.21 29.47 38.35
CA SER A 3 17.90 28.21 38.10
C SER A 3 16.99 27.28 37.31
N TRP A 4 17.56 26.91 36.17
CA TRP A 4 16.98 26.36 34.97
C TRP A 4 17.48 24.92 34.90
N LEU A 5 16.58 23.94 34.99
CA LEU A 5 16.88 22.53 34.74
C LEU A 5 15.70 21.92 33.98
N LEU A 6 15.54 22.36 32.73
CA LEU A 6 14.71 21.62 31.76
C LEU A 6 15.54 20.44 31.26
N LYS A 7 15.25 19.26 31.80
CA LYS A 7 15.65 17.98 31.19
C LYS A 7 14.99 17.87 29.83
N PHE A 8 15.71 18.23 28.78
CA PHE A 8 15.36 17.87 27.42
C PHE A 8 15.59 16.37 27.24
N GLY A 9 14.55 15.58 27.49
CA GLY A 9 14.49 14.19 27.06
C GLY A 9 14.45 14.19 25.54
N ALA A 10 15.56 13.79 24.91
CA ALA A 10 15.63 13.57 23.49
C ALA A 10 14.68 12.41 23.13
N ILE A 11 13.49 12.74 22.61
CA ILE A 11 12.67 11.78 21.91
C ILE A 11 13.38 11.55 20.58
N ALA A 12 14.23 10.53 20.52
CA ALA A 12 14.69 9.97 19.27
C ALA A 12 13.46 9.32 18.60
N ALA A 13 12.71 10.13 17.86
CA ALA A 13 11.81 9.59 16.87
C ALA A 13 12.70 8.85 15.87
N LEU A 14 12.62 7.51 15.88
CA LEU A 14 13.16 6.70 14.81
C LEU A 14 12.45 7.16 13.54
N ALA A 15 13.08 8.09 12.81
CA ALA A 15 12.74 8.41 11.45
C ALA A 15 13.00 7.13 10.68
N GLN A 16 11.99 6.27 10.61
CA GLN A 16 11.97 5.14 9.71
C GLN A 16 12.17 5.77 8.34
N THR A 17 13.37 5.60 7.78
CA THR A 17 13.65 5.92 6.39
C THR A 17 12.55 5.24 5.60
N ILE A 18 11.61 6.05 5.10
CA ILE A 18 10.57 5.63 4.18
C ILE A 18 11.35 5.27 2.92
N SER A 19 11.84 4.03 2.86
CA SER A 19 12.38 3.48 1.63
C SER A 19 11.17 3.42 0.73
N GLY A 20 11.03 4.35 -0.20
CA GLY A 20 9.97 4.22 -1.16
C GLY A 20 10.37 3.25 -2.26
N ALA A 21 9.36 2.62 -2.82
CA ALA A 21 9.54 1.55 -3.76
C ALA A 21 8.52 1.66 -4.88
N HIS A 22 8.97 1.37 -6.09
CA HIS A 22 8.09 1.19 -7.23
C HIS A 22 7.38 -0.15 -7.13
N ILE A 23 6.06 -0.11 -7.16
CA ILE A 23 5.19 -1.28 -7.08
C ILE A 23 4.30 -1.31 -8.31
N TYR A 24 4.14 -2.47 -8.93
CA TYR A 24 3.22 -2.64 -10.05
C TYR A 24 2.49 -3.97 -10.03
N VAL A 25 1.36 -4.02 -10.71
CA VAL A 25 0.53 -5.20 -10.88
C VAL A 25 0.65 -5.77 -12.29
N LYS A 26 0.78 -7.09 -12.39
CA LYS A 26 0.91 -7.79 -13.66
C LYS A 26 0.00 -9.01 -13.72
N THR A 27 -0.66 -9.20 -14.86
CA THR A 27 -1.40 -10.44 -15.11
C THR A 27 -0.41 -11.57 -15.38
N THR A 28 -0.50 -12.65 -14.60
CA THR A 28 0.31 -13.87 -14.71
C THR A 28 -0.58 -15.06 -15.02
N ASN A 29 -0.04 -16.06 -15.73
CA ASN A 29 -0.75 -17.30 -16.05
C ASN A 29 0.00 -18.47 -15.42
N PRO A 30 -0.68 -19.38 -14.70
CA PRO A 30 -0.01 -20.52 -14.09
C PRO A 30 0.45 -21.49 -15.19
N PRO A 31 1.65 -22.11 -15.05
CA PRO A 31 2.18 -23.02 -16.07
C PRO A 31 1.27 -24.22 -16.35
N ALA A 32 0.56 -24.69 -15.32
CA ALA A 32 -0.34 -25.83 -15.41
C ALA A 32 -1.65 -25.52 -16.17
N ASN A 33 -2.06 -24.25 -16.25
CA ASN A 33 -3.28 -23.86 -16.98
C ASN A 33 -3.20 -22.43 -17.51
N ARG A 34 -2.79 -22.28 -18.77
CA ARG A 34 -2.66 -20.99 -19.46
C ARG A 34 -3.97 -20.23 -19.68
N TYR A 35 -5.12 -20.87 -19.48
CA TYR A 35 -6.43 -20.23 -19.65
C TYR A 35 -6.90 -19.50 -18.39
N VAL A 36 -6.25 -19.75 -17.25
CA VAL A 36 -6.50 -19.01 -16.00
C VAL A 36 -5.55 -17.84 -15.95
N SER A 37 -6.08 -16.66 -15.65
CA SER A 37 -5.31 -15.44 -15.46
C SER A 37 -5.38 -15.04 -13.99
N HIS A 38 -4.24 -14.73 -13.41
CA HIS A 38 -4.10 -14.21 -12.06
C HIS A 38 -3.47 -12.83 -12.10
N CYS A 39 -3.64 -12.04 -11.05
CA CYS A 39 -2.91 -10.80 -10.87
C CYS A 39 -1.80 -11.03 -9.84
N THR A 40 -0.64 -10.41 -10.03
CA THR A 40 0.47 -10.47 -9.09
C THR A 40 0.95 -9.06 -8.83
N VAL A 41 1.15 -8.70 -7.56
CA VAL A 41 1.83 -7.45 -7.18
C VAL A 41 3.33 -7.72 -7.15
N ILE A 42 4.11 -6.80 -7.69
CA ILE A 42 5.57 -6.88 -7.74
C ILE A 42 6.12 -5.58 -7.15
N ILE A 43 7.04 -5.72 -6.20
CA ILE A 43 7.81 -4.64 -5.61
C ILE A 43 9.21 -4.74 -6.21
N ASP A 44 9.60 -3.77 -7.04
CA ASP A 44 10.90 -3.79 -7.73
C ASP A 44 12.04 -3.35 -6.80
N ASP A 45 11.79 -2.33 -5.98
CA ASP A 45 12.78 -1.79 -5.03
C ASP A 45 12.67 -2.42 -3.63
N ASP A 46 13.70 -2.24 -2.80
CA ASP A 46 13.66 -2.73 -1.42
C ASP A 46 12.72 -1.88 -0.56
N LEU A 47 11.58 -2.46 -0.20
CA LEU A 47 10.60 -1.86 0.71
C LEU A 47 10.65 -2.58 2.06
N PHE A 48 11.29 -1.97 3.06
CA PHE A 48 11.48 -2.55 4.39
C PHE A 48 12.17 -3.93 4.38
N GLY A 49 13.14 -4.16 3.49
CA GLY A 49 13.81 -5.45 3.31
C GLY A 49 13.05 -6.45 2.44
N CYS A 50 12.01 -6.00 1.71
CA CYS A 50 11.20 -6.81 0.82
C CYS A 50 11.29 -6.30 -0.62
N SER A 51 11.77 -7.16 -1.52
CA SER A 51 11.66 -7.01 -2.97
C SER A 51 11.22 -8.35 -3.55
N GLY A 52 10.32 -8.31 -4.54
CA GLY A 52 9.81 -9.52 -5.19
C GLY A 52 8.30 -9.51 -5.44
N SER A 53 7.74 -10.70 -5.66
CA SER A 53 6.36 -10.87 -6.12
C SER A 53 5.46 -11.47 -5.05
N SER A 54 4.23 -10.99 -4.99
CA SER A 54 3.18 -11.57 -4.15
C SER A 54 2.77 -12.95 -4.66
N LYS A 55 2.06 -13.70 -3.81
CA LYS A 55 1.21 -14.78 -4.30
C LYS A 55 0.18 -14.23 -5.29
N PRO A 56 -0.23 -15.05 -6.30
CA PRO A 56 -1.23 -14.64 -7.27
C PRO A 56 -2.59 -14.42 -6.60
N PHE A 57 -3.27 -13.34 -6.98
CA PHE A 57 -4.68 -13.10 -6.70
C PHE A 57 -5.56 -14.02 -7.55
N SER A 58 -6.80 -14.24 -7.12
CA SER A 58 -7.70 -15.22 -7.73
C SER A 58 -8.01 -14.91 -9.19
N GLU A 59 -8.24 -13.65 -9.54
CA GLU A 59 -8.58 -13.21 -10.89
C GLU A 59 -7.42 -12.45 -11.55
N GLY A 60 -7.47 -12.31 -12.87
CA GLY A 60 -6.55 -11.45 -13.63
C GLY A 60 -6.68 -9.98 -13.22
N CYS A 61 -5.65 -9.17 -13.49
CA CYS A 61 -5.70 -7.75 -13.15
C CYS A 61 -6.87 -7.07 -13.89
N GLY A 62 -7.71 -6.35 -13.16
CA GLY A 62 -8.97 -5.76 -13.63
C GLY A 62 -10.21 -6.64 -13.47
N GLY A 63 -10.04 -7.93 -13.11
CA GLY A 63 -11.13 -8.86 -12.78
C GLY A 63 -11.41 -8.98 -11.27
N ASN A 64 -10.43 -8.68 -10.43
CA ASN A 64 -10.58 -8.70 -8.97
C ASN A 64 -11.54 -7.59 -8.49
N ARG A 65 -12.22 -7.83 -7.37
CA ARG A 65 -13.24 -6.92 -6.81
C ARG A 65 -13.05 -6.76 -5.31
N GLY A 66 -13.49 -5.62 -4.78
CA GLY A 66 -13.41 -5.32 -3.36
C GLY A 66 -11.97 -5.21 -2.87
N VAL A 67 -11.75 -5.60 -1.62
CA VAL A 67 -10.43 -5.63 -0.98
C VAL A 67 -9.97 -7.06 -0.90
N SER A 68 -8.72 -7.31 -1.25
CA SER A 68 -8.11 -8.63 -1.08
C SER A 68 -6.64 -8.50 -0.73
N SER A 69 -6.13 -9.43 0.06
CA SER A 69 -4.73 -9.47 0.43
C SER A 69 -4.03 -10.75 -0.04
N GLN A 70 -2.72 -10.65 -0.25
CA GLN A 70 -1.84 -11.77 -0.57
C GLN A 70 -0.52 -11.64 0.17
N LYS A 71 0.07 -12.79 0.49
CA LYS A 71 1.40 -12.84 1.10
C LYS A 71 2.48 -12.48 0.08
N ILE A 72 3.51 -11.77 0.56
CA ILE A 72 4.68 -11.34 -0.20
C ILE A 72 5.89 -11.30 0.76
N CYS A 73 7.08 -11.65 0.28
CA CYS A 73 8.31 -11.67 1.08
C CYS A 73 8.20 -12.42 2.43
N GLY A 74 7.70 -13.67 2.39
CA GLY A 74 7.49 -14.47 3.60
C GLY A 74 6.15 -14.14 4.27
N ASP A 75 6.21 -13.58 5.49
CA ASP A 75 5.02 -13.24 6.30
C ASP A 75 4.43 -11.86 5.98
N GLY A 76 5.11 -11.08 5.13
CA GLY A 76 4.63 -9.79 4.66
C GLY A 76 3.35 -9.95 3.85
N GLU A 77 2.57 -8.88 3.78
CA GLU A 77 1.25 -8.89 3.18
C GLU A 77 1.03 -7.65 2.35
N VAL A 78 0.47 -7.83 1.16
CA VAL A 78 -0.02 -6.73 0.35
C VAL A 78 -1.52 -6.84 0.22
N GLU A 79 -2.21 -5.78 0.64
CA GLU A 79 -3.63 -5.61 0.48
C GLU A 79 -3.88 -4.63 -0.67
N VAL A 80 -4.81 -4.98 -1.55
CA VAL A 80 -5.22 -4.14 -2.66
C VAL A 80 -6.73 -3.94 -2.58
N ASN A 81 -7.15 -2.69 -2.49
CA ASN A 81 -8.52 -2.29 -2.75
C ASN A 81 -8.69 -2.10 -4.26
N TRP A 82 -9.17 -3.13 -4.95
CA TRP A 82 -9.35 -3.08 -6.39
C TRP A 82 -10.32 -1.98 -6.83
N HIS A 83 -11.24 -1.57 -5.95
CA HIS A 83 -12.22 -0.54 -6.25
C HIS A 83 -11.64 0.89 -6.30
N SER A 84 -10.64 1.18 -5.46
CA SER A 84 -9.98 2.49 -5.38
C SER A 84 -8.54 2.47 -5.93
N GLY A 85 -7.98 1.31 -6.23
CA GLY A 85 -6.57 1.16 -6.58
C GLY A 85 -5.60 1.38 -5.42
N GLU A 86 -6.10 1.58 -4.19
CA GLU A 86 -5.28 1.74 -3.01
C GLU A 86 -4.58 0.41 -2.69
N LEU A 87 -3.27 0.49 -2.48
CA LEU A 87 -2.42 -0.64 -2.14
C LEU A 87 -1.73 -0.34 -0.82
N VAL A 88 -1.81 -1.29 0.11
CA VAL A 88 -1.14 -1.23 1.41
C VAL A 88 -0.23 -2.42 1.55
N PHE A 89 1.06 -2.17 1.68
CA PHE A 89 2.05 -3.16 2.06
C PHE A 89 2.25 -3.16 3.57
N THR A 90 2.28 -4.34 4.17
CA THR A 90 2.60 -4.58 5.57
C THR A 90 3.78 -5.53 5.66
N ALA A 91 4.91 -5.04 6.18
CA ALA A 91 6.10 -5.84 6.41
C ALA A 91 5.91 -6.79 7.61
N PRO A 92 6.66 -7.90 7.70
CA PRO A 92 6.63 -8.79 8.87
C PRO A 92 6.96 -8.07 10.20
N SER A 93 7.69 -6.97 10.13
CA SER A 93 8.06 -6.13 11.28
C SER A 93 6.92 -5.22 11.77
N GLY A 94 5.78 -5.18 11.07
CA GLY A 94 4.66 -4.27 11.35
C GLY A 94 4.81 -2.87 10.76
N GLN A 95 5.82 -2.63 9.92
CA GLN A 95 5.92 -1.39 9.13
C GLN A 95 4.95 -1.43 7.96
N HIS A 96 4.37 -0.27 7.63
CA HIS A 96 3.39 -0.14 6.57
C HIS A 96 3.84 0.91 5.55
N ALA A 97 3.53 0.64 4.27
CA ALA A 97 3.62 1.61 3.19
C ALA A 97 2.34 1.55 2.38
N ASN A 98 1.89 2.69 1.88
CA ASN A 98 0.72 2.78 1.04
C ASN A 98 1.02 3.57 -0.23
N CYS A 99 0.21 3.33 -1.25
CA CYS A 99 0.26 4.07 -2.50
C CYS A 99 -1.06 3.85 -3.25
N THR A 100 -1.32 4.69 -4.24
CA THR A 100 -2.44 4.50 -5.17
C THR A 100 -1.94 4.03 -6.52
N LEU A 101 -2.42 2.88 -7.00
CA LEU A 101 -2.13 2.38 -8.33
C LEU A 101 -2.68 3.31 -9.40
N SER A 102 -1.98 3.47 -10.52
CA SER A 102 -2.45 4.21 -11.70
C SER A 102 -3.68 3.56 -12.35
N THR A 103 -3.81 2.23 -12.23
CA THR A 103 -4.97 1.45 -12.67
C THR A 103 -5.04 0.11 -11.95
N SER A 104 -6.21 -0.49 -11.84
CA SER A 104 -6.40 -1.86 -11.34
C SER A 104 -6.13 -2.95 -12.39
N ARG A 105 -5.77 -2.56 -13.61
CA ARG A 105 -5.45 -3.45 -14.75
C ARG A 105 -3.95 -3.77 -14.78
N SER A 106 -3.57 -4.77 -15.59
CA SER A 106 -2.16 -5.13 -15.78
C SER A 106 -1.35 -3.93 -16.25
N GLY A 107 -0.19 -3.71 -15.63
CA GLY A 107 0.64 -2.52 -15.84
C GLY A 107 0.28 -1.33 -14.95
N GLY A 108 -0.69 -1.49 -14.05
CA GLY A 108 -0.94 -0.51 -12.99
C GLY A 108 0.26 -0.42 -12.07
N GLU A 109 0.70 0.79 -11.77
CA GLU A 109 1.90 1.06 -10.99
C GLU A 109 1.62 2.13 -9.95
N CYS A 110 2.40 2.14 -8.88
CA CYS A 110 2.44 3.19 -7.90
C CYS A 110 3.87 3.33 -7.38
N ASP A 111 4.12 4.43 -6.68
CA ASP A 111 5.36 4.66 -5.98
C ASP A 111 5.02 5.02 -4.53
N THR A 112 5.67 4.39 -3.56
CA THR A 112 5.45 4.72 -2.14
C THR A 112 6.22 5.97 -1.70
N GLU A 113 7.15 6.50 -2.52
CA GLU A 113 7.74 7.85 -2.32
C GLU A 113 6.75 8.96 -2.65
N ASP A 114 5.84 8.70 -3.59
CA ASP A 114 4.78 9.62 -4.03
C ASP A 114 3.41 8.91 -4.00
N PRO A 115 2.88 8.59 -2.80
CA PRO A 115 1.71 7.73 -2.63
C PRO A 115 0.44 8.30 -3.28
N ASP A 116 0.40 9.62 -3.48
CA ASP A 116 -0.72 10.38 -4.06
C ASP A 116 -0.47 10.78 -5.53
N LYS A 117 0.60 10.29 -6.16
CA LYS A 117 0.93 10.54 -7.58
C LYS A 117 -0.25 10.29 -8.51
N TYR A 118 -1.02 9.25 -8.22
CA TYR A 118 -2.20 8.87 -8.97
C TYR A 118 -3.45 9.11 -8.13
N PRO A 119 -4.51 9.71 -8.70
CA PRO A 119 -5.78 9.80 -8.02
C PRO A 119 -6.36 8.39 -7.81
N PRO A 120 -7.18 8.16 -6.77
CA PRO A 120 -7.85 6.89 -6.55
C PRO A 120 -8.53 6.40 -7.83
N VAL A 121 -8.24 5.15 -8.20
CA VAL A 121 -8.81 4.46 -9.35
C VAL A 121 -10.28 4.22 -9.07
N HIS A 122 -11.12 5.22 -9.28
CA HIS A 122 -12.55 4.98 -9.32
C HIS A 122 -12.85 4.26 -10.64
N PHE A 123 -13.05 2.93 -10.61
CA PHE A 123 -13.52 2.17 -11.78
C PHE A 123 -14.78 2.84 -12.38
N LYS A 124 -14.74 3.66 -13.44
CA LYS A 124 -16.00 4.08 -14.11
C LYS A 124 -15.90 4.48 -15.59
N ASN A 125 -15.10 3.84 -16.44
CA ASN A 125 -14.59 4.54 -17.63
C ASN A 125 -13.75 5.74 -17.14
N ALA A 126 -12.43 5.68 -17.31
CA ALA A 126 -11.55 6.79 -16.96
C ALA A 126 -11.67 7.90 -18.02
N ALA A 127 -12.78 8.64 -17.98
CA ALA A 127 -12.95 9.91 -18.68
C ALA A 127 -14.05 10.75 -17.99
N SER A 128 -13.73 12.03 -17.79
CA SER A 128 -14.61 13.16 -17.43
C SER A 128 -15.16 13.26 -16.00
N GLY A 129 -14.72 14.30 -15.28
CA GLY A 129 -15.53 14.99 -14.27
C GLY A 129 -14.77 15.40 -13.00
N PRO A 130 -14.80 16.69 -12.60
CA PRO A 130 -14.05 17.19 -11.45
C PRO A 130 -14.76 16.93 -10.12
N VAL A 131 -13.96 16.56 -9.12
CA VAL A 131 -14.14 16.65 -7.65
C VAL A 131 -15.28 15.86 -6.97
N ASN A 132 -14.91 14.98 -6.04
CA ASN A 132 -15.61 14.87 -4.76
C ASN A 132 -14.63 14.46 -3.63
N VAL A 133 -14.07 15.48 -2.98
CA VAL A 133 -13.37 15.38 -1.70
C VAL A 133 -14.41 15.18 -0.60
N ASN A 134 -14.79 13.93 -0.32
CA ASN A 134 -15.51 13.54 0.90
C ASN A 134 -15.35 12.03 1.10
N ASN A 135 -14.24 11.60 1.72
CA ASN A 135 -14.14 10.42 2.60
C ASN A 135 -12.67 10.11 3.03
N LEU A 136 -11.86 11.13 3.29
CA LEU A 136 -10.49 10.97 3.84
C LEU A 136 -10.48 10.73 5.37
N LEU A 137 -11.40 9.91 5.90
CA LEU A 137 -11.56 9.70 7.35
C LEU A 137 -12.04 8.28 7.70
N TYR A 138 -11.38 7.23 7.22
CA TYR A 138 -11.52 5.90 7.85
C TYR A 138 -10.18 5.15 7.75
N GLY A 139 -9.36 5.30 8.79
CA GLY A 139 -8.06 4.61 8.84
C GLY A 139 -7.09 5.05 9.92
N MET A 140 -7.40 6.06 10.75
CA MET A 140 -6.66 6.29 12.00
C MET A 140 -7.35 5.54 13.13
N GLY A 141 -7.11 4.23 13.18
CA GLY A 141 -7.46 3.40 14.32
C GLY A 141 -6.62 3.80 15.53
N SER A 142 -7.18 4.67 16.36
CA SER A 142 -6.98 4.80 17.80
C SER A 142 -5.52 4.76 18.30
N VAL A 143 -5.01 5.97 18.45
CA VAL A 143 -4.01 6.37 19.45
C VAL A 143 -4.18 5.56 20.73
N ALA A 144 -3.15 4.78 21.09
CA ALA A 144 -2.98 4.29 22.43
C ALA A 144 -2.79 5.49 23.37
N ALA A 145 -3.84 5.89 24.07
CA ALA A 145 -3.77 6.78 25.23
C ALA A 145 -4.49 6.09 26.39
N GLY A 146 -3.87 5.03 26.89
CA GLY A 146 -4.06 4.60 28.25
C GLY A 146 -3.24 5.49 29.19
N LEU A 147 -3.81 5.74 30.36
CA LEU A 147 -3.22 6.23 31.61
C LEU A 147 -3.25 7.74 31.91
N LEU A 148 -4.14 8.02 32.87
CA LEU A 148 -4.03 8.93 34.03
C LEU A 148 -4.47 10.39 33.83
N LEU A 149 -5.76 10.63 34.13
CA LEU A 149 -6.16 11.42 35.31
C LEU A 149 -7.41 10.79 35.95
#